data_AF-A0A0D2EQV8-F1
#
_entry.id   AF-A0A0D2EQV8-F1
#
_cell.length_a   1.000
_cell.length_b   1.000
_cell.length_c   1.000
_cell.angle_alpha   90.00
_cell.angle_beta   90.00
_cell.angle_gamma   90.00
#
_symmetry.space_group_name_H-M   'P 1'
#
loop_
_entity.id
_entity.type
_entity.pdbx_description
1 polymer ?
#
loop_
_entity_poly.entity_id
_entity_poly.type
_entity_poly.pdbx_seq_one_letter_code
_entity_poly.pdbx_strand_id
1 'polypeptide(L)'
;MFDVNLGCDEEARQLLQASLTDPPIRHAVMSLRALREDLETSGDVPASIAQQTRSYDYGVQQYCMALGGLATNLLSPGSSGLKSALLCCEIFISIEQLRGNYAAMAQHMVRGLRIMHEYRARPGFVAANDLVPAQHDQLPLLDVFIIKLFAAPCKFADPPATADMSGTTVPVCSIAPDMRRGITRIAASTLEFLDKVSQVESIGAALRLLAEKTALLGSLESWVNALDHVQTEIRPPVPELISVSFMRFFHRTLKIVLLGALDSSPDLYAKLGTEDDQLQGVANNIGERLKTCRMSSGTKSG
;
A
#
# COMPACT_ATOMS: atom_id res chain seq x y z
N MET A 1 -15.61 7.25 16.66
CA MET A 1 -16.62 6.20 16.48
C MET A 1 -16.91 6.01 14.98
N PHE A 2 -15.93 5.46 14.26
CA PHE A 2 -16.13 4.72 13.01
C PHE A 2 -15.10 3.61 13.09
N ASP A 3 -15.52 2.51 13.72
CA ASP A 3 -14.78 1.26 13.74
C ASP A 3 -15.06 0.60 12.40
N VAL A 4 -14.41 1.10 11.34
CA VAL A 4 -14.43 0.43 10.05
C VAL A 4 -13.58 -0.81 10.25
N ASN A 5 -14.22 -1.94 10.55
CA ASN A 5 -13.57 -3.23 10.50
C ASN A 5 -13.13 -3.46 9.05
N LEU A 6 -11.88 -3.13 8.75
CA LEU A 6 -11.29 -3.29 7.42
C LEU A 6 -11.10 -4.78 7.06
N GLY A 7 -11.44 -5.71 7.95
CA GLY A 7 -11.60 -7.14 7.66
C GLY A 7 -10.43 -7.72 6.89
N CYS A 8 -9.24 -7.75 7.50
CA CYS A 8 -8.02 -8.31 6.90
C CYS A 8 -7.83 -9.82 7.18
N ASP A 9 -8.75 -10.42 7.94
CA ASP A 9 -8.63 -11.79 8.42
C ASP A 9 -8.67 -12.82 7.28
N GLU A 10 -9.45 -12.53 6.24
CA GLU A 10 -9.61 -13.43 5.10
C GLU A 10 -8.37 -13.43 4.20
N GLU A 11 -7.80 -12.26 3.91
CA GLU A 11 -6.54 -12.12 3.19
C GLU A 11 -5.39 -12.79 3.95
N ALA A 12 -5.30 -12.54 5.26
CA ALA A 12 -4.31 -13.18 6.12
C ALA A 12 -4.45 -14.71 6.12
N ARG A 13 -5.68 -15.22 6.22
CA ARG A 13 -5.97 -16.66 6.19
C ARG A 13 -5.58 -17.28 4.86
N GLN A 14 -5.95 -16.65 3.74
CA GLN A 14 -5.60 -17.12 2.40
C GLN A 14 -4.08 -17.21 2.21
N LEU A 15 -3.36 -16.17 2.62
CA LEU A 15 -1.91 -16.08 2.53
C LEU A 15 -1.23 -17.16 3.37
N LEU A 16 -1.65 -17.35 4.62
CA LEU A 16 -1.12 -18.40 5.50
C LEU A 16 -1.37 -19.80 4.93
N GLN A 17 -2.57 -20.07 4.40
CA GLN A 17 -2.86 -21.34 3.74
C GLN A 17 -1.98 -21.57 2.52
N ALA A 18 -1.79 -20.56 1.68
CA ALA A 18 -0.94 -20.67 0.50
C ALA A 18 0.54 -20.93 0.86
N SER A 19 1.03 -20.37 1.97
CA SER A 19 2.41 -20.57 2.44
C SER A 19 2.75 -22.04 2.78
N LEU A 20 1.74 -22.86 3.08
CA LEU A 20 1.93 -24.29 3.35
C LEU A 20 2.35 -25.04 2.09
N THR A 21 1.84 -24.64 0.92
CA THR A 21 2.01 -25.36 -0.35
C THR A 21 2.94 -24.66 -1.33
N ASP A 22 3.10 -23.34 -1.22
CA ASP A 22 3.85 -22.49 -2.15
C ASP A 22 5.18 -22.03 -1.53
N PRO A 23 6.34 -22.48 -2.03
CA PRO A 23 7.64 -22.13 -1.46
C PRO A 23 7.99 -20.62 -1.51
N PRO A 24 7.82 -19.89 -2.63
CA PRO A 24 7.98 -18.43 -2.65
C PRO A 24 7.19 -17.71 -1.55
N ILE A 25 5.91 -18.04 -1.39
CA ILE A 25 5.06 -17.43 -0.35
C ILE A 25 5.59 -17.78 1.05
N ARG A 26 5.99 -19.04 1.26
CA ARG A 26 6.55 -19.48 2.54
C ARG A 26 7.79 -18.68 2.93
N HIS A 27 8.72 -18.51 1.99
CA HIS A 27 9.92 -17.70 2.21
C HIS A 27 9.56 -16.24 2.50
N ALA A 28 8.58 -15.66 1.80
CA ALA A 28 8.10 -14.31 2.08
C ALA A 28 7.52 -14.18 3.50
N VAL A 29 6.70 -15.13 3.95
CA VAL A 29 6.15 -15.16 5.32
C VAL A 29 7.24 -15.29 6.37
N MET A 30 8.21 -16.19 6.15
CA MET A 30 9.35 -16.36 7.06
C MET A 30 10.19 -15.08 7.16
N SER A 31 10.38 -14.38 6.05
CA SER A 31 11.05 -13.08 6.02
C SER A 31 10.30 -12.03 6.83
N LEU A 32 8.99 -11.86 6.55
CA LEU A 32 8.16 -10.88 7.26
C LEU A 32 8.18 -11.11 8.76
N ARG A 33 8.09 -12.38 9.18
CA ARG A 33 8.16 -12.78 10.58
C ARG A 33 9.50 -12.42 11.22
N ALA A 34 10.61 -12.87 10.64
CA ALA A 34 11.94 -12.65 11.20
C ALA A 34 12.30 -11.16 11.29
N LEU A 35 11.95 -10.37 10.28
CA LEU A 35 12.17 -8.92 10.27
C LEU A 35 11.29 -8.17 11.28
N ARG A 36 10.06 -8.65 11.52
CA ARG A 36 9.19 -8.08 12.56
C ARG A 36 9.70 -8.41 13.96
N GLU A 37 10.08 -9.66 14.21
CA GLU A 37 10.65 -10.09 15.49
C GLU A 37 11.94 -9.32 15.81
N ASP A 38 12.80 -9.09 14.81
CA ASP A 38 14.00 -8.25 14.95
C ASP A 38 13.66 -6.79 15.33
N LEU A 39 12.67 -6.20 14.66
CA LEU A 39 12.22 -4.84 14.95
C LEU A 39 11.64 -4.70 16.37
N GLU A 40 10.82 -5.65 16.80
CA GLU A 40 10.20 -5.66 18.13
C GLU A 40 11.24 -5.89 19.24
N THR A 41 12.18 -6.82 19.04
CA THR A 41 13.25 -7.10 20.01
C THR A 41 14.32 -6.00 20.10
N SER A 42 14.39 -5.10 19.12
CA SER A 42 15.23 -3.90 19.19
C SER A 42 14.70 -2.86 20.18
N GLY A 43 13.39 -2.86 20.49
CA GLY A 43 12.72 -1.83 21.30
C GLY A 43 12.64 -2.09 22.81
N ASP A 44 12.45 -3.35 23.23
CA ASP A 44 11.98 -3.66 24.60
C ASP A 44 13.01 -4.38 25.51
N VAL A 45 14.07 -5.00 24.98
CA VAL A 45 15.06 -5.76 25.76
C VAL A 45 16.44 -5.68 25.09
N PRO A 46 17.57 -5.60 25.82
CA PRO A 46 18.89 -5.76 25.23
C PRO A 46 19.09 -7.22 24.82
N ALA A 47 18.52 -7.64 23.69
CA ALA A 47 18.97 -8.83 23.00
C ALA A 47 20.44 -8.62 22.60
N SER A 48 21.24 -9.69 22.62
CA SER A 48 22.63 -9.57 22.16
C SER A 48 22.63 -9.10 20.70
N ILE A 49 23.48 -8.11 20.38
CA ILE A 49 23.62 -7.55 19.02
C ILE A 49 23.79 -8.68 17.98
N ALA A 50 24.54 -9.73 18.34
CA ALA A 50 24.75 -10.90 17.49
C ALA A 50 23.47 -11.69 17.16
N GLN A 51 22.47 -11.70 18.05
CA GLN A 51 21.19 -12.39 17.82
C GLN A 51 20.24 -11.58 16.93
N GLN A 52 20.21 -10.25 17.10
CA GLN A 52 19.48 -9.33 16.19
C GLN A 52 20.04 -9.42 14.77
N THR A 53 21.38 -9.30 14.61
CA THR A 53 22.03 -9.41 13.29
C THR A 53 21.69 -10.74 12.60
N ARG A 54 21.68 -11.87 13.33
CA ARG A 54 21.31 -13.18 12.77
C ARG A 54 19.85 -13.26 12.34
N SER A 55 18.92 -12.69 13.12
CA SER A 55 17.49 -12.67 12.77
C SER A 55 17.23 -11.82 11.53
N TYR A 56 17.87 -10.64 11.47
CA TYR A 56 17.81 -9.76 10.31
C TYR A 56 18.38 -10.42 9.05
N ASP A 57 19.58 -10.98 9.12
CA ASP A 57 20.24 -11.64 7.99
C ASP A 57 19.43 -12.83 7.46
N TYR A 58 18.85 -13.62 8.37
CA TYR A 58 17.92 -14.69 8.02
C TYR A 58 16.68 -14.12 7.31
N GLY A 59 16.08 -13.06 7.84
CA GLY A 59 14.93 -12.39 7.22
C GLY A 59 15.23 -11.90 5.80
N VAL A 60 16.41 -11.30 5.58
CA VAL A 60 16.86 -10.86 4.24
C VAL A 60 17.11 -12.05 3.31
N GLN A 61 17.71 -13.14 3.81
CA GLN A 61 17.93 -14.35 3.02
C GLN A 61 16.58 -14.92 2.52
N GLN A 62 15.59 -15.04 3.42
CA GLN A 62 14.26 -15.52 3.07
C GLN A 62 13.57 -14.60 2.05
N TYR A 63 13.74 -13.28 2.18
CA TYR A 63 13.24 -12.31 1.19
C TYR A 63 13.85 -12.56 -0.21
N CYS A 64 15.16 -12.76 -0.31
CA CYS A 64 15.84 -13.04 -1.57
C CYS A 64 15.38 -14.37 -2.19
N MET A 65 15.17 -15.41 -1.38
CA MET A 65 14.63 -16.69 -1.85
C MET A 65 13.21 -16.53 -2.42
N ALA A 66 12.36 -15.76 -1.75
CA ALA A 66 11.01 -15.45 -2.22
C ALA A 66 11.03 -14.69 -3.56
N LEU A 67 11.90 -13.67 -3.69
CA LEU A 67 12.10 -12.94 -4.94
C LEU A 67 12.56 -13.83 -6.09
N GLY A 68 13.51 -14.74 -5.84
CA GLY A 68 13.97 -15.69 -6.86
C GLY A 68 12.88 -16.67 -7.30
N GLY A 69 12.08 -17.15 -6.35
CA GLY A 69 10.91 -17.99 -6.63
C GLY A 69 9.85 -17.24 -7.44
N LEU A 70 9.54 -16.01 -7.06
CA LEU A 70 8.62 -15.14 -7.80
C LEU A 70 9.09 -14.91 -9.24
N ALA A 71 10.35 -14.55 -9.43
CA ALA A 71 10.92 -14.32 -10.76
C ALA A 71 10.78 -15.57 -11.64
N THR A 72 11.00 -16.76 -11.07
CA THR A 72 10.84 -18.04 -11.78
C THR A 72 9.37 -18.29 -12.17
N ASN A 73 8.42 -18.04 -11.26
CA ASN A 73 6.99 -18.21 -11.53
C ASN A 73 6.47 -17.29 -12.64
N LEU A 74 7.08 -16.11 -12.81
CA LEU A 74 6.68 -15.13 -13.83
C LEU A 74 7.27 -15.40 -15.22
N LEU A 75 8.19 -16.36 -15.39
CA LEU A 75 8.75 -16.69 -16.72
C LEU A 75 7.72 -17.38 -17.65
N SER A 76 6.80 -18.17 -17.08
CA SER A 76 5.69 -18.79 -17.81
C SER A 76 4.49 -18.92 -16.87
N PRO A 77 3.73 -17.83 -16.68
CA PRO A 77 2.78 -17.75 -15.59
C PRO A 77 1.50 -18.54 -15.91
N GLY A 78 1.27 -19.61 -15.16
CA GLY A 78 -0.06 -20.20 -14.99
C GLY A 78 -0.86 -19.49 -13.89
N SER A 79 -2.14 -19.82 -13.74
CA SER A 79 -3.02 -19.24 -12.71
C SER A 79 -2.45 -19.36 -11.28
N SER A 80 -1.81 -20.49 -10.95
CA SER A 80 -1.14 -20.68 -9.66
C SER A 80 0.08 -19.76 -9.48
N GLY A 81 0.88 -19.57 -10.54
CA GLY A 81 2.04 -18.66 -10.53
C GLY A 81 1.62 -17.20 -10.36
N LEU A 82 0.51 -16.79 -10.99
CA LEU A 82 -0.07 -15.45 -10.84
C LEU A 82 -0.61 -15.22 -9.43
N LYS A 83 -1.33 -16.20 -8.87
CA LYS A 83 -1.79 -16.16 -7.48
C LYS A 83 -0.62 -16.06 -6.51
N SER A 84 0.43 -16.85 -6.74
CA SER A 84 1.68 -16.79 -5.97
C SER A 84 2.32 -15.41 -6.03
N ALA A 85 2.36 -14.82 -7.23
CA ALA A 85 2.93 -13.50 -7.44
C ALA A 85 2.19 -12.39 -6.69
N LEU A 86 0.87 -12.37 -6.77
CA LEU A 86 0.06 -11.35 -6.10
C LEU A 86 0.15 -11.46 -4.57
N LEU A 87 0.11 -12.68 -4.01
CA LEU A 87 0.32 -12.90 -2.57
C LEU A 87 1.75 -12.51 -2.13
N CYS A 88 2.77 -12.78 -2.96
CA CYS A 88 4.12 -12.30 -2.67
C CYS A 88 4.19 -10.77 -2.68
N CYS A 89 3.51 -10.08 -3.60
CA CYS A 89 3.43 -8.62 -3.61
C CYS A 89 2.82 -8.06 -2.31
N GLU A 90 1.74 -8.66 -1.78
CA GLU A 90 1.15 -8.24 -0.49
C GLU A 90 2.17 -8.32 0.67
N ILE A 91 2.90 -9.44 0.74
CA ILE A 91 3.92 -9.66 1.78
C ILE A 91 5.10 -8.71 1.58
N PHE A 92 5.57 -8.52 0.35
CA PHE A 92 6.68 -7.63 0.07
C PHE A 92 6.34 -6.18 0.36
N ILE A 93 5.13 -5.72 0.05
CA ILE A 93 4.64 -4.40 0.46
C ILE A 93 4.74 -4.25 1.98
N SER A 94 4.32 -5.27 2.74
CA SER A 94 4.40 -5.29 4.20
C SER A 94 5.84 -5.28 4.71
N ILE A 95 6.74 -6.06 4.08
CA ILE A 95 8.16 -6.11 4.40
C ILE A 95 8.82 -4.75 4.14
N GLU A 96 8.58 -4.14 2.99
CA GLU A 96 9.18 -2.84 2.65
C GLU A 96 8.64 -1.72 3.55
N GLN A 97 7.38 -1.81 3.99
CA GLN A 97 6.83 -0.90 5.02
C GLN A 97 7.60 -1.04 6.33
N LEU A 98 7.82 -2.27 6.83
CA LEU A 98 8.61 -2.51 8.05
C LEU A 98 10.05 -2.00 7.93
N ARG A 99 10.66 -2.17 6.76
CA ARG A 99 12.03 -1.72 6.47
C ARG A 99 12.13 -0.21 6.23
N GLY A 100 11.00 0.48 6.07
CA GLY A 100 10.95 1.91 5.73
C GLY A 100 11.39 2.20 4.28
N ASN A 101 11.36 1.21 3.40
CA ASN A 101 11.80 1.32 2.01
C ASN A 101 10.60 1.54 1.07
N TYR A 102 10.03 2.74 1.16
CA TYR A 102 8.84 3.11 0.40
C TYR A 102 9.05 3.07 -1.12
N ALA A 103 10.29 3.30 -1.58
CA ALA A 103 10.63 3.19 -2.98
C ALA A 103 10.37 1.78 -3.53
N ALA A 104 10.85 0.73 -2.83
CA ALA A 104 10.58 -0.66 -3.21
C ALA A 104 9.12 -1.06 -2.94
N MET A 105 8.50 -0.51 -1.89
CA MET A 105 7.07 -0.71 -1.61
C MET A 105 6.21 -0.27 -2.81
N ALA A 106 6.46 0.92 -3.36
CA ALA A 106 5.78 1.43 -4.54
C ALA A 106 5.99 0.53 -5.77
N GLN A 107 7.20 0.01 -5.97
CA GLN A 107 7.48 -0.92 -7.06
C GLN A 107 6.67 -2.21 -6.95
N HIS A 108 6.54 -2.78 -5.75
CA HIS A 108 5.71 -3.97 -5.53
C HIS A 108 4.23 -3.71 -5.77
N MET A 109 3.73 -2.51 -5.42
CA MET A 109 2.36 -2.08 -5.73
C MET A 109 2.12 -1.97 -7.24
N VAL A 110 2.94 -1.18 -7.94
CA VAL A 110 2.77 -0.92 -9.38
C VAL A 110 2.86 -2.22 -10.16
N ARG A 111 3.86 -3.06 -9.88
CA ARG A 111 4.04 -4.36 -10.56
C ARG A 111 2.89 -5.32 -10.27
N GLY A 112 2.42 -5.37 -9.02
CA GLY A 112 1.31 -6.24 -8.65
C GLY A 112 -0.03 -5.80 -9.26
N LEU A 113 -0.32 -4.49 -9.27
CA LEU A 113 -1.50 -3.94 -9.96
C LEU A 113 -1.45 -4.21 -11.46
N ARG A 114 -0.26 -4.12 -12.06
CA ARG A 114 -0.03 -4.49 -13.45
C ARG A 114 -0.31 -5.97 -13.72
N ILE A 115 0.10 -6.88 -12.84
CA ILE A 115 -0.25 -8.30 -12.96
C ILE A 115 -1.78 -8.48 -12.89
N MET A 116 -2.47 -7.82 -11.96
CA MET A 116 -3.93 -7.89 -11.88
C MET A 116 -4.61 -7.46 -13.18
N HIS A 117 -4.15 -6.36 -13.78
CA HIS A 117 -4.76 -5.84 -15.01
C HIS A 117 -4.40 -6.67 -16.25
N GLU A 118 -3.13 -7.03 -16.45
CA GLU A 118 -2.68 -7.88 -17.58
C GLU A 118 -3.43 -9.22 -17.64
N TYR A 119 -3.73 -9.80 -16.47
CA TYR A 119 -4.40 -11.09 -16.35
C TYR A 119 -5.88 -10.98 -15.98
N ARG A 120 -6.47 -9.79 -16.14
CA ARG A 120 -7.92 -9.54 -15.99
C ARG A 120 -8.49 -10.12 -14.68
N ALA A 121 -7.90 -9.74 -13.55
CA ALA A 121 -8.42 -10.05 -12.23
C ALA A 121 -9.80 -9.40 -11.95
N ARG A 122 -10.16 -8.37 -12.72
CA ARG A 122 -11.45 -7.69 -12.69
C ARG A 122 -11.99 -7.52 -14.12
N PRO A 123 -13.32 -7.37 -14.30
CA PRO A 123 -13.88 -7.01 -15.60
C PRO A 123 -13.50 -5.57 -15.98
N GLY A 124 -13.48 -5.29 -17.28
CA GLY A 124 -13.13 -3.96 -17.78
C GLY A 124 -13.41 -3.78 -19.27
N PHE A 125 -13.27 -2.54 -19.74
CA PHE A 125 -13.51 -2.19 -21.13
C PHE A 125 -12.22 -2.27 -21.95
N VAL A 126 -12.22 -3.06 -23.02
CA VAL A 126 -11.10 -3.08 -24.00
C VAL A 126 -11.24 -1.93 -24.98
N ALA A 127 -12.47 -1.62 -25.38
CA ALA A 127 -12.86 -0.51 -26.23
C ALA A 127 -14.20 0.07 -25.77
N ALA A 128 -14.66 1.15 -26.41
CA ALA A 128 -15.95 1.75 -26.10
C ALA A 128 -17.08 0.72 -26.26
N ASN A 129 -17.77 0.43 -25.14
CA ASN A 129 -18.84 -0.57 -25.02
C ASN A 129 -18.42 -2.04 -25.23
N ASP A 130 -17.13 -2.34 -25.26
CA ASP A 130 -16.62 -3.72 -25.32
C ASP A 130 -16.15 -4.17 -23.93
N LEU A 131 -17.09 -4.71 -23.16
CA LEU A 131 -16.86 -5.19 -21.80
C LEU A 131 -16.37 -6.64 -21.85
N VAL A 132 -15.18 -6.88 -21.29
CA VAL A 132 -14.67 -8.23 -21.07
C VAL A 132 -14.86 -8.64 -19.61
N PRO A 133 -15.24 -9.90 -19.34
CA PRO A 133 -15.33 -10.42 -17.99
C PRO A 133 -13.93 -10.59 -17.37
N ALA A 134 -13.89 -10.75 -16.05
CA ALA A 134 -12.69 -11.24 -15.38
C ALA A 134 -12.33 -12.64 -15.91
N GLN A 135 -11.04 -12.90 -16.07
CA GLN A 135 -10.55 -14.19 -16.59
C GLN A 135 -10.19 -15.16 -15.46
N HIS A 136 -9.88 -14.63 -14.28
CA HIS A 136 -9.44 -15.41 -13.13
C HIS A 136 -10.08 -14.90 -11.84
N ASP A 137 -11.33 -15.32 -11.60
CA ASP A 137 -12.14 -14.97 -10.42
C ASP A 137 -11.52 -15.37 -9.05
N GLN A 138 -10.32 -15.99 -9.06
CA GLN A 138 -9.59 -16.44 -7.88
C GLN A 138 -8.24 -15.74 -7.67
N LEU A 139 -7.89 -14.74 -8.49
CA LEU A 139 -6.69 -13.95 -8.25
C LEU A 139 -6.88 -13.07 -7.01
N PRO A 140 -5.87 -12.98 -6.12
CA PRO A 140 -5.88 -12.05 -5.01
C PRO A 140 -6.07 -10.61 -5.51
N LEU A 141 -6.96 -9.86 -4.85
CA LEU A 141 -7.25 -8.47 -5.18
C LEU A 141 -6.28 -7.56 -4.44
N LEU A 142 -5.07 -7.40 -4.99
CA LEU A 142 -4.01 -6.59 -4.39
C LEU A 142 -4.43 -5.13 -4.16
N ASP A 143 -5.28 -4.58 -5.02
CA ASP A 143 -5.83 -3.24 -4.86
C ASP A 143 -6.61 -3.08 -3.53
N VAL A 144 -7.43 -4.06 -3.17
CA VAL A 144 -8.16 -4.11 -1.89
C VAL A 144 -7.18 -4.19 -0.72
N PHE A 145 -6.18 -5.07 -0.78
CA PHE A 145 -5.15 -5.19 0.25
C PHE A 145 -4.42 -3.86 0.46
N ILE A 146 -3.96 -3.21 -0.62
CA ILE A 146 -3.25 -1.94 -0.57
C ILE A 146 -4.11 -0.85 0.09
N ILE A 147 -5.38 -0.73 -0.30
CA ILE A 147 -6.27 0.28 0.26
C ILE A 147 -6.51 0.02 1.75
N LYS A 148 -6.78 -1.23 2.14
CA LYS A 148 -6.96 -1.61 3.54
C LYS A 148 -5.72 -1.32 4.39
N LEU A 149 -4.53 -1.62 3.85
CA LEU A 149 -3.25 -1.37 4.52
C LEU A 149 -3.07 0.12 4.88
N PHE A 150 -3.41 1.03 3.98
CA PHE A 150 -3.28 2.47 4.22
C PHE A 150 -4.46 3.10 4.97
N ALA A 151 -5.67 2.56 4.79
CA ALA A 151 -6.86 3.00 5.51
C ALA A 151 -6.85 2.55 6.98
N ALA A 152 -6.05 1.53 7.31
CA ALA A 152 -5.92 1.02 8.67
C ALA A 152 -5.58 2.15 9.66
N PRO A 153 -6.24 2.19 10.83
CA PRO A 153 -5.87 3.12 11.88
C PRO A 153 -4.41 2.86 12.31
N CYS A 154 -3.48 3.68 11.83
CA CYS A 154 -2.12 3.68 12.34
C CYS A 154 -2.16 4.08 13.83
N LYS A 155 -1.82 3.16 14.74
CA LYS A 155 -1.63 3.45 16.18
C LYS A 155 -0.59 4.57 16.43
N PHE A 156 0.23 4.89 15.43
CA PHE A 156 1.19 6.00 15.45
C PHE A 156 0.56 7.40 15.30
N ALA A 157 -0.73 7.49 14.97
CA ALA A 157 -1.45 8.75 14.80
C ALA A 157 -2.40 9.05 15.97
N ASP A 158 -2.58 8.10 16.90
CA ASP A 158 -3.29 8.37 18.14
C ASP A 158 -2.33 9.14 19.06
N PRO A 159 -2.74 10.30 19.62
CA PRO A 159 -1.93 10.97 20.63
C PRO A 159 -1.66 9.96 21.76
N PRO A 160 -0.42 9.87 22.29
CA PRO A 160 -0.13 8.95 23.37
C PRO A 160 -1.08 9.24 24.52
N ALA A 161 -1.82 8.22 24.93
CA ALA A 161 -2.75 8.29 26.06
C ALA A 161 -1.96 8.28 27.38
N THR A 162 -1.05 9.23 27.57
CA THR A 162 -0.37 9.48 28.84
C THR A 162 0.03 10.94 28.90
N ALA A 163 -0.73 11.72 29.68
CA ALA A 163 -0.19 12.90 30.31
C ALA A 163 0.97 12.45 31.20
N ASP A 164 2.18 12.95 30.96
CA ASP A 164 3.15 13.05 32.04
C ASP A 164 4.14 14.21 31.86
N MET A 165 4.49 14.75 33.02
CA MET A 165 5.04 16.07 33.28
C MET A 165 6.50 16.21 32.85
N SER A 166 6.76 16.82 31.70
CA SER A 166 7.98 17.60 31.50
C SER A 166 7.75 18.61 30.36
N GLY A 167 7.83 19.89 30.70
CA GLY A 167 7.52 21.01 29.84
C GLY A 167 8.51 21.21 28.69
N THR A 168 8.47 20.34 27.69
CA THR A 168 8.95 20.66 26.34
C THR A 168 8.05 19.94 25.34
N THR A 169 6.92 20.57 25.03
CA THR A 169 6.06 20.17 23.92
C THR A 169 6.83 20.35 22.62
N VAL A 170 7.44 19.29 22.10
CA VAL A 170 7.75 19.21 20.67
C VAL A 170 6.41 19.38 19.96
N PRO A 171 6.27 20.30 18.99
CA PRO A 171 5.01 20.45 18.28
C PRO A 171 4.77 19.16 17.51
N VAL A 172 3.91 18.29 18.05
CA VAL A 172 3.25 17.25 17.27
C VAL A 172 2.40 18.03 16.28
N CYS A 173 2.96 18.25 15.09
CA CYS A 173 2.29 18.98 14.04
C CYS A 173 0.99 18.28 13.70
N SER A 174 -0.11 18.81 14.23
CA SER A 174 -1.45 18.34 13.94
C SER A 174 -1.71 18.58 12.47
N ILE A 175 -1.67 17.51 11.66
CA ILE A 175 -2.49 17.48 10.45
C ILE A 175 -3.92 17.76 10.92
N ALA A 176 -4.67 18.59 10.20
CA ALA A 176 -6.09 18.74 10.49
C ALA A 176 -6.73 17.33 10.49
N PRO A 177 -7.30 16.86 11.62
CA PRO A 177 -7.91 15.52 11.71
C PRO A 177 -8.91 15.24 10.59
N ASP A 178 -9.44 16.30 9.98
CA ASP A 178 -10.36 16.29 8.85
C ASP A 178 -9.73 15.80 7.54
N MET A 179 -8.44 16.08 7.26
CA MET A 179 -7.79 15.66 6.02
C MET A 179 -7.59 14.14 5.98
N ARG A 180 -7.09 13.56 7.09
CA ARG A 180 -6.94 12.11 7.22
C ARG A 180 -8.30 11.41 7.15
N ARG A 181 -9.32 11.98 7.80
CA ARG A 181 -10.70 11.47 7.74
C ARG A 181 -11.24 11.51 6.31
N GLY A 182 -10.99 12.60 5.58
CA GLY A 182 -11.41 12.79 4.20
C GLY A 182 -10.86 11.71 3.27
N ILE A 183 -9.53 11.50 3.27
CA ILE A 183 -8.93 10.48 2.40
C ILE A 183 -9.34 9.05 2.78
N THR A 184 -9.52 8.77 4.07
CA THR A 184 -10.01 7.46 4.55
C THR A 184 -11.46 7.21 4.12
N ARG A 185 -12.30 8.26 4.07
CA ARG A 185 -13.67 8.15 3.54
C ARG A 185 -13.65 7.84 2.04
N ILE A 186 -12.80 8.52 1.27
CA ILE A 186 -12.66 8.25 -0.17
C ILE A 186 -12.16 6.81 -0.39
N ALA A 187 -11.23 6.33 0.45
CA ALA A 187 -10.76 4.96 0.41
C ALA A 187 -11.88 3.93 0.67
N ALA A 188 -12.74 4.16 1.66
CA ALA A 188 -13.89 3.30 1.93
C ALA A 188 -14.87 3.26 0.74
N SER A 189 -15.21 4.41 0.17
CA SER A 189 -16.05 4.47 -1.04
C SER A 189 -15.38 3.82 -2.26
N THR A 190 -14.04 3.87 -2.34
CA THR A 190 -13.28 3.16 -3.38
C THR A 190 -13.39 1.65 -3.20
N LEU A 191 -13.32 1.13 -1.97
CA LEU A 191 -13.52 -0.31 -1.69
C LEU A 191 -14.93 -0.76 -2.08
N GLU A 192 -15.96 0.01 -1.71
CA GLU A 192 -17.36 -0.26 -2.10
C GLU A 192 -17.53 -0.27 -3.63
N PHE A 193 -16.91 0.70 -4.32
CA PHE A 193 -16.89 0.75 -5.77
C PHE A 193 -16.20 -0.47 -6.39
N LEU A 194 -15.04 -0.88 -5.88
CA LEU A 194 -14.31 -2.05 -6.37
C LEU A 194 -15.09 -3.36 -6.15
N ASP A 195 -15.83 -3.48 -5.04
CA ASP A 195 -16.72 -4.63 -4.83
C ASP A 195 -17.82 -4.69 -5.90
N LYS A 196 -18.45 -3.56 -6.21
CA LYS A 196 -19.42 -3.48 -7.32
C LYS A 196 -18.79 -3.82 -8.67
N VAL A 197 -17.56 -3.37 -8.92
CA VAL A 197 -16.81 -3.69 -10.16
C VAL A 197 -16.60 -5.19 -10.31
N SER A 198 -16.26 -5.91 -9.23
CA SER A 198 -16.11 -7.37 -9.27
C SER A 198 -17.38 -8.11 -9.70
N GLN A 199 -18.55 -7.53 -9.45
CA GLN A 199 -19.86 -8.16 -9.68
C GLN A 199 -20.50 -7.74 -11.01
N VAL A 200 -19.76 -7.04 -11.88
CA VAL A 200 -20.29 -6.53 -13.16
C VAL A 200 -20.44 -7.67 -14.18
N GLU A 201 -21.68 -7.91 -14.60
CA GLU A 201 -22.01 -8.89 -15.64
C GLU A 201 -22.58 -8.24 -16.92
N SER A 202 -22.85 -6.93 -16.91
CA SER A 202 -23.47 -6.24 -18.05
C SER A 202 -22.84 -4.89 -18.36
N ILE A 203 -22.83 -4.54 -19.64
CA ILE A 203 -22.35 -3.23 -20.14
C ILE A 203 -23.11 -2.09 -19.45
N GLY A 204 -24.44 -2.21 -19.30
CA GLY A 204 -25.26 -1.17 -18.68
C GLY A 204 -24.95 -0.95 -17.19
N ALA A 205 -24.50 -1.98 -16.46
CA ALA A 205 -24.01 -1.83 -15.10
C ALA A 205 -22.61 -1.20 -15.07
N ALA A 206 -21.71 -1.66 -15.95
CA ALA A 206 -20.36 -1.12 -16.09
C ALA A 206 -20.36 0.39 -16.42
N LEU A 207 -21.23 0.84 -17.33
CA LEU A 207 -21.36 2.25 -17.68
C LEU A 207 -21.83 3.13 -16.50
N ARG A 208 -22.70 2.61 -15.63
CA ARG A 208 -23.10 3.33 -14.41
C ARG A 208 -21.93 3.49 -13.43
N LEU A 209 -21.11 2.46 -13.31
CA LEU A 209 -19.90 2.49 -12.47
C LEU A 209 -18.83 3.44 -13.03
N LEU A 210 -18.78 3.73 -14.33
CA LEU A 210 -17.89 4.77 -14.86
C LEU A 210 -18.22 6.17 -14.31
N ALA A 211 -19.50 6.46 -14.08
CA ALA A 211 -19.91 7.72 -13.45
C ALA A 211 -19.46 7.77 -11.97
N GLU A 212 -19.57 6.66 -11.25
CA GLU A 212 -19.08 6.53 -9.87
C GLU A 212 -17.55 6.67 -9.80
N LYS A 213 -16.81 6.01 -10.69
CA LYS A 213 -15.36 6.17 -10.87
C LYS A 213 -14.98 7.64 -11.09
N THR A 214 -15.71 8.34 -11.96
CA THR A 214 -15.48 9.76 -12.25
C THR A 214 -15.72 10.63 -11.01
N ALA A 215 -16.78 10.37 -10.25
CA ALA A 215 -17.07 11.09 -9.01
C ALA A 215 -16.00 10.85 -7.92
N LEU A 216 -15.47 9.62 -7.81
CA LEU A 216 -14.38 9.29 -6.89
C LEU A 216 -13.07 9.98 -7.28
N LEU A 217 -12.72 10.00 -8.58
CA LEU A 217 -11.57 10.74 -9.09
C LEU A 217 -11.69 12.25 -8.80
N GLY A 218 -12.87 12.83 -9.03
CA GLY A 218 -13.14 14.23 -8.67
C GLY A 218 -13.05 14.50 -7.17
N SER A 219 -13.46 13.53 -6.33
CA SER A 219 -13.31 13.63 -4.87
C SER A 219 -11.84 13.61 -4.44
N LEU A 220 -11.00 12.78 -5.07
CA LEU A 220 -9.55 12.77 -4.85
C LEU A 220 -8.90 14.09 -5.28
N GLU A 221 -9.32 14.67 -6.40
CA GLU A 221 -8.80 15.95 -6.88
C GLU A 221 -9.20 17.10 -5.94
N SER A 222 -10.47 17.16 -5.53
CA SER A 222 -10.95 18.13 -4.55
C SER A 222 -10.18 18.02 -3.22
N TRP A 223 -9.93 16.78 -2.76
CA TRP A 223 -9.21 16.54 -1.51
C TRP A 223 -7.75 17.02 -1.58
N VAL A 224 -7.03 16.76 -2.67
CA VAL A 224 -5.62 17.19 -2.78
C VAL A 224 -5.51 18.71 -2.91
N ASN A 225 -6.44 19.35 -3.63
CA ASN A 225 -6.48 20.82 -3.71
C ASN A 225 -6.73 21.45 -2.33
N ALA A 226 -7.63 20.87 -1.53
CA ALA A 226 -7.87 21.31 -0.16
C ALA A 226 -6.64 21.11 0.74
N LEU A 227 -5.93 19.98 0.58
CA LEU A 227 -4.68 19.72 1.30
C LEU A 227 -3.61 20.77 0.98
N ASP A 228 -3.43 21.08 -0.30
CA ASP A 228 -2.46 22.06 -0.77
C ASP A 228 -2.79 23.45 -0.21
N HIS A 229 -4.07 23.82 -0.17
CA HIS A 229 -4.51 25.09 0.43
C HIS A 229 -4.17 25.18 1.92
N VAL A 230 -4.50 24.14 2.70
CA VAL A 230 -4.16 24.09 4.14
C VAL A 230 -2.65 24.18 4.37
N GLN A 231 -1.83 23.58 3.49
CA GLN A 231 -0.38 23.70 3.58
C GLN A 231 0.13 25.12 3.31
N THR A 232 -0.46 25.84 2.36
CA THR A 232 -0.06 27.21 2.03
C THR A 232 -0.35 28.22 3.15
N GLU A 233 -1.33 27.94 4.01
CA GLU A 233 -1.69 28.81 5.14
C GLU A 233 -0.75 28.66 6.35
N ILE A 234 0.02 27.57 6.42
CA ILE A 234 0.98 27.33 7.51
C ILE A 234 2.25 28.14 7.26
N ARG A 235 2.48 29.20 8.06
CA ARG A 235 3.70 30.05 8.04
C ARG A 235 4.46 29.91 9.38
N PRO A 236 5.81 29.84 9.42
CA PRO A 236 6.84 30.02 8.38
C PRO A 236 7.12 28.72 7.57
N PRO A 237 8.05 28.66 6.59
CA PRO A 237 8.19 27.51 5.69
C PRO A 237 8.80 26.33 6.45
N VAL A 238 7.94 25.59 7.14
CA VAL A 238 8.28 24.31 7.75
C VAL A 238 8.33 23.28 6.62
N PRO A 239 9.34 22.39 6.58
CA PRO A 239 9.34 21.26 5.68
C PRO A 239 7.98 20.52 5.78
N GLU A 240 7.36 20.20 4.63
CA GLU A 240 6.11 19.44 4.59
C GLU A 240 6.16 18.30 5.59
N LEU A 241 5.13 18.08 6.40
CA LEU A 241 5.14 16.99 7.38
C LEU A 241 5.24 15.63 6.70
N ILE A 242 6.01 14.71 7.27
CA ILE A 242 6.16 13.35 6.72
C ILE A 242 4.80 12.65 6.59
N SER A 243 3.92 12.93 7.55
CA SER A 243 2.56 12.44 7.59
C SER A 243 1.71 12.98 6.44
N VAL A 244 1.99 14.18 5.93
CA VAL A 244 1.36 14.67 4.71
C VAL A 244 1.91 13.99 3.46
N SER A 245 3.23 13.77 3.39
CA SER A 245 3.82 12.98 2.30
C SER A 245 3.22 11.56 2.25
N PHE A 246 2.94 10.94 3.40
CA PHE A 246 2.19 9.67 3.49
C PHE A 246 0.75 9.77 2.96
N MET A 247 0.02 10.83 3.28
CA MET A 247 -1.33 11.01 2.72
C MET A 247 -1.28 11.24 1.21
N ARG A 248 -0.27 11.96 0.69
CA ARG A 248 -0.03 12.09 -0.76
C ARG A 248 0.28 10.73 -1.39
N PHE A 249 1.10 9.91 -0.74
CA PHE A 249 1.39 8.55 -1.19
C PHE A 249 0.11 7.71 -1.30
N PHE A 250 -0.76 7.77 -0.28
CA PHE A 250 -2.04 7.06 -0.30
C PHE A 250 -2.99 7.61 -1.37
N HIS A 251 -3.05 8.94 -1.54
CA HIS A 251 -3.85 9.58 -2.58
C HIS A 251 -3.46 9.09 -3.98
N ARG A 252 -2.16 9.06 -4.29
CA ARG A 252 -1.65 8.55 -5.56
C ARG A 252 -1.99 7.09 -5.78
N THR A 253 -1.86 6.30 -4.72
CA THR A 253 -2.24 4.89 -4.74
C THR A 253 -3.72 4.69 -5.09
N LEU A 254 -4.63 5.44 -4.45
CA LEU A 254 -6.07 5.41 -4.76
C LEU A 254 -6.35 5.85 -6.20
N LYS A 255 -5.66 6.89 -6.68
CA LYS A 255 -5.82 7.39 -8.05
C LYS A 255 -5.42 6.34 -9.08
N ILE A 256 -4.29 5.66 -8.90
CA ILE A 256 -3.83 4.59 -9.80
C ILE A 256 -4.85 3.44 -9.83
N VAL A 257 -5.32 2.99 -8.66
CA VAL A 257 -6.33 1.94 -8.55
C VAL A 257 -7.62 2.32 -9.28
N LEU A 258 -8.13 3.54 -9.08
CA LEU A 258 -9.34 4.02 -9.76
C LEU A 258 -9.14 4.14 -11.27
N LEU A 259 -8.01 4.66 -11.72
CA LEU A 259 -7.72 4.78 -13.15
C LEU A 259 -7.66 3.42 -13.84
N GLY A 260 -7.08 2.41 -13.19
CA GLY A 260 -7.06 1.03 -13.70
C GLY A 260 -8.38 0.27 -13.61
N ALA A 261 -9.28 0.63 -12.68
CA ALA A 261 -10.57 -0.04 -12.54
C ALA A 261 -11.47 0.15 -13.77
N LEU A 262 -12.13 -0.92 -14.23
CA LEU A 262 -12.96 -0.97 -15.44
C LEU A 262 -12.22 -0.62 -16.75
N ASP A 263 -10.90 -0.56 -16.73
CA ASP A 263 -10.09 -0.37 -17.93
C ASP A 263 -9.37 -1.68 -18.24
N SER A 264 -9.47 -2.15 -19.48
CA SER A 264 -8.73 -3.31 -20.02
C SER A 264 -8.06 -2.95 -21.35
N SER A 265 -7.88 -1.65 -21.58
CA SER A 265 -7.33 -1.11 -22.81
C SER A 265 -5.82 -1.36 -22.89
N PRO A 266 -5.29 -1.62 -24.10
CA PRO A 266 -3.86 -1.87 -24.30
C PRO A 266 -2.99 -0.63 -23.99
N ASP A 267 -3.58 0.57 -23.98
CA ASP A 267 -2.91 1.84 -23.69
C ASP A 267 -2.99 2.24 -22.20
N LEU A 268 -3.62 1.43 -21.32
CA LEU A 268 -3.73 1.75 -19.89
C LEU A 268 -2.37 2.07 -19.26
N TYR A 269 -1.33 1.27 -19.52
CA TYR A 269 -0.02 1.49 -18.90
C TYR A 269 0.68 2.76 -19.39
N ALA A 270 0.41 3.18 -20.63
CA ALA A 270 0.89 4.47 -21.11
C ALA A 270 0.19 5.62 -20.37
N LYS A 271 -1.11 5.47 -20.03
CA LYS A 271 -1.87 6.44 -19.23
C LYS A 271 -1.42 6.47 -17.77
N LEU A 272 -1.12 5.31 -17.18
CA LEU A 272 -0.71 5.19 -15.78
C LEU A 272 0.73 5.60 -15.52
N GLY A 273 1.61 5.57 -16.53
CA GLY A 273 3.04 5.85 -16.35
C GLY A 273 3.36 7.16 -15.62
N THR A 274 2.63 8.23 -15.94
CA THR A 274 2.78 9.52 -15.23
C THR A 274 2.42 9.43 -13.74
N GLU A 275 1.38 8.66 -13.38
CA GLU A 275 0.97 8.48 -12.00
C GLU A 275 1.92 7.53 -11.24
N ASP A 276 2.44 6.51 -11.90
CA ASP A 276 3.45 5.59 -11.36
C ASP A 276 4.75 6.34 -11.02
N ASP A 277 5.22 7.22 -11.92
CA ASP A 277 6.40 8.06 -11.70
C ASP A 277 6.18 9.03 -10.53
N GLN A 278 4.98 9.61 -10.41
CA GLN A 278 4.63 10.49 -9.30
C GLN A 278 4.54 9.72 -7.97
N LEU A 279 3.97 8.52 -7.96
CA LEU A 279 3.95 7.65 -6.79
C LEU A 279 5.39 7.34 -6.35
N GLN A 280 6.26 6.95 -7.28
CA GLN A 280 7.66 6.65 -7.01
C GLN A 280 8.41 7.87 -6.47
N GLY A 281 8.15 9.06 -7.01
CA GLY A 281 8.71 10.33 -6.53
C GLY A 281 8.37 10.61 -5.07
N VAL A 282 7.09 10.46 -4.69
CA VAL A 282 6.64 10.60 -3.29
C VAL A 282 7.28 9.52 -2.40
N ALA A 283 7.34 8.28 -2.88
CA ALA A 283 7.95 7.17 -2.15
C ALA A 283 9.43 7.40 -1.82
N ASN A 284 10.19 7.88 -2.80
CA ASN A 284 11.60 8.24 -2.65
C ASN A 284 11.77 9.36 -1.62
N ASN A 285 10.92 10.40 -1.68
CA ASN A 285 10.94 11.48 -0.71
C ASN A 285 10.72 10.98 0.73
N ILE A 286 9.71 10.13 0.95
CA ILE A 286 9.43 9.54 2.26
C ILE A 286 10.65 8.76 2.77
N GLY A 287 11.22 7.90 1.91
CA GLY A 287 12.40 7.09 2.24
C GLY A 287 13.60 7.93 2.68
N GLU A 288 13.96 8.97 1.92
CA GLU A 288 15.10 9.84 2.24
C GLU A 288 14.91 10.61 3.56
N ARG A 289 13.69 11.06 3.82
CA ARG A 289 13.37 11.79 5.05
C ARG A 289 13.43 10.91 6.29
N LEU A 290 12.97 9.65 6.19
CA LEU A 290 13.05 8.71 7.30
C LEU A 290 14.49 8.27 7.59
N LYS A 291 15.33 8.11 6.57
CA LYS A 291 16.78 7.88 6.74
C LYS A 291 17.43 9.03 7.49
N THR A 292 17.14 10.27 7.09
CA THR A 292 17.67 11.48 7.75
C THR A 292 17.25 11.57 9.22
N CYS A 293 15.99 11.23 9.53
CA CYS A 293 15.50 11.21 10.91
C CYS A 293 16.25 10.17 11.77
N ARG A 294 16.46 8.96 11.24
CA ARG A 294 17.17 7.88 11.95
C ARG A 294 18.64 8.22 12.19
N MET A 295 19.31 8.85 11.22
CA MET A 295 20.69 9.32 11.38
C MET A 295 20.80 10.40 12.46
N SER A 296 19.84 11.32 12.53
CA SER A 296 19.83 12.40 13.52
C SER A 296 19.58 11.91 14.96
N SER A 297 18.83 10.82 15.14
CA SER A 297 18.63 10.19 16.44
C SER A 297 19.86 9.42 16.92
N GLY A 298 20.65 8.84 16.01
CA GLY A 298 21.87 8.09 16.35
C GLY A 298 23.02 8.96 16.85
N THR A 299 23.07 10.24 16.46
CA THR A 299 24.12 11.18 16.87
C THR A 299 23.87 11.81 18.26
N LYS A 300 22.66 11.68 18.82
CA LYS A 300 22.31 12.24 20.14
C LYS A 300 22.59 11.28 21.32
N SER A 301 23.09 10.08 21.03
CA SER A 301 23.39 9.02 22.00
C SER A 301 24.89 8.71 22.13
N GLY A 302 25.76 9.67 21.77
CA GLY A 302 27.21 9.60 21.96
C GLY A 302 27.68 10.43 23.13
#